data_AF-A0A420YUC6-F1
#
_entry.id   AF-A0A420YUC6-F1
#
_cell.length_a   1.000
_cell.length_b   1.000
_cell.length_c   1.000
_cell.angle_alpha   90.00
_cell.angle_beta   90.00
_cell.angle_gamma   90.00
#
_symmetry.space_group_name_H-M   'P 1'
#
loop_
_entity.id
_entity.type
_entity.pdbx_description
1 polymer ?
#
loop_
_entity_poly.entity_id
_entity_poly.type
_entity_poly.pdbx_seq_one_letter_code
_entity_poly.pdbx_strand_id
1 'polypeptide(L)'
;MKIKEQLKPNIEGLLLLSSPLHHDERGYFVENWRKIDLLKYGVPESFFQGKLQNNVSVSKKGTIRGMHCQGWSKLMTVASGTFRMCFVDL
;
A
#
# COMPACT_ATOMS: atom_id res chain seq x y z
N MET A 1 4.27 6.50 9.84
CA MET A 1 4.52 5.21 9.13
C MET A 1 5.74 4.49 9.72
N LYS A 2 5.84 3.16 9.59
CA LYS A 2 7.01 2.32 9.95
C LYS A 2 7.13 1.16 8.96
N ILE A 3 8.36 0.71 8.66
CA ILE A 3 8.59 -0.54 7.93
C ILE A 3 8.35 -1.72 8.88
N LYS A 4 7.60 -2.73 8.44
CA LYS A 4 7.53 -4.00 9.19
C LYS A 4 8.78 -4.82 8.89
N GLU A 5 9.79 -4.72 9.74
CA GLU A 5 11.06 -5.45 9.61
C GLU A 5 10.89 -6.99 9.60
N GLN A 6 9.80 -7.50 10.17
CA GLN A 6 9.52 -8.95 10.27
C GLN A 6 9.06 -9.61 8.96
N LEU A 7 8.78 -8.85 7.90
CA LEU A 7 8.38 -9.40 6.60
C LEU A 7 9.16 -8.70 5.49
N LYS A 8 10.41 -9.13 5.27
CA LYS A 8 11.13 -8.82 4.04
C LYS A 8 10.65 -9.78 2.95
N PRO A 9 9.85 -9.34 1.97
CA PRO A 9 9.50 -10.21 0.85
C PRO A 9 10.75 -10.53 0.04
N ASN A 10 10.80 -11.73 -0.54
CA ASN A 10 11.86 -12.16 -1.45
C ASN A 10 11.68 -11.58 -2.88
N ILE A 11 11.02 -10.44 -3.02
CA ILE A 11 10.77 -9.75 -4.28
C ILE A 11 11.44 -8.38 -4.19
N GLU A 12 12.37 -8.09 -5.11
CA GLU A 12 13.07 -6.81 -5.14
C GLU A 12 12.08 -5.65 -5.38
N GLY A 13 12.24 -4.55 -4.63
CA GLY A 13 11.38 -3.37 -4.75
C GLY A 13 9.99 -3.50 -4.10
N LEU A 14 9.59 -4.66 -3.58
CA LEU A 14 8.34 -4.81 -2.84
C LEU A 14 8.51 -4.36 -1.38
N LEU A 15 7.77 -3.33 -0.97
CA LEU A 15 7.82 -2.77 0.39
C LEU A 15 6.53 -3.06 1.16
N LEU A 16 6.66 -3.46 2.42
CA LEU A 16 5.54 -3.56 3.37
C LEU A 16 5.60 -2.44 4.40
N LEU A 17 4.63 -1.54 4.31
CA LEU A 17 4.52 -0.35 5.15
C LEU A 17 3.37 -0.50 6.14
N SER A 18 3.53 0.09 7.32
CA SER A 18 2.47 0.18 8.33
C SER A 18 2.27 1.62 8.79
N SER A 19 1.03 2.07 8.84
CA SER A 19 0.64 3.34 9.44
C SER A 19 -0.06 3.08 10.77
N PRO A 20 0.16 3.91 11.80
CA PRO A 20 -0.60 3.82 13.03
C PRO A 20 -2.08 4.15 12.73
N LEU A 21 -3.00 3.32 13.22
CA LEU A 21 -4.41 3.66 13.27
C LEU A 21 -4.69 4.27 14.65
N HIS A 22 -5.24 5.47 14.66
CA HIS A 22 -5.68 6.14 15.87
C HIS A 22 -7.15 5.82 16.07
N HIS A 23 -7.51 5.15 17.17
CA HIS A 23 -8.87 4.71 17.44
C HIS A 23 -9.52 5.57 18.54
N ASP A 24 -10.81 5.85 18.37
CA ASP A 24 -11.68 6.47 19.38
C ASP A 24 -13.13 6.00 19.17
N GLU A 25 -14.08 6.51 19.97
CA GLU A 25 -15.49 6.13 19.93
C GLU A 25 -16.19 6.42 18.58
N ARG A 26 -15.61 7.26 17.72
CA ARG A 26 -16.15 7.61 16.39
C ARG A 26 -15.65 6.65 15.30
N GLY A 27 -14.61 5.88 15.58
CA GLY A 27 -14.01 4.93 14.64
C GLY A 27 -12.48 4.96 14.66
N TYR A 28 -11.87 5.15 13.49
CA TYR A 28 -10.42 5.29 13.38
C TYR A 28 -10.03 6.43 12.45
N PHE A 29 -8.89 7.04 12.75
CA PHE A 29 -8.20 8.00 11.90
C PHE A 29 -6.84 7.44 11.49
N VAL A 30 -6.53 7.54 10.20
CA VAL A 30 -5.22 7.21 9.67
C VAL A 30 -4.83 8.25 8.63
N GLU A 31 -3.60 8.73 8.75
CA GLU A 31 -2.97 9.45 7.65
C GLU A 31 -2.52 8.41 6.62
N ASN A 32 -3.20 8.37 5.48
CA ASN A 32 -3.00 7.32 4.48
C ASN A 32 -1.53 7.26 4.00
N TRP A 33 -0.99 8.42 3.61
CA TRP A 33 0.43 8.60 3.34
C TRP A 33 0.84 10.08 3.36
N ARG A 34 2.12 10.32 3.66
CA ARG A 34 2.82 11.59 3.38
C ARG A 34 4.06 11.30 2.57
N LYS A 35 4.33 12.11 1.54
CA LYS A 35 5.52 11.96 0.68
C LYS A 35 6.81 11.83 1.51
N ILE A 36 7.02 12.76 2.45
CA ILE A 36 8.23 12.80 3.30
C ILE A 36 8.40 11.49 4.09
N ASP A 37 7.31 10.94 4.63
CA ASP A 37 7.35 9.66 5.35
C ASP A 37 7.65 8.50 4.40
N LEU A 38 7.01 8.45 3.22
CA LEU A 38 7.25 7.40 2.23
C LEU A 38 8.72 7.37 1.79
N LEU A 39 9.31 8.52 1.50
CA LEU A 39 10.73 8.65 1.14
C LEU A 39 11.63 8.16 2.28
N LYS A 40 11.35 8.58 3.51
CA LYS A 40 12.09 8.16 4.72
C LYS A 40 12.06 6.63 4.90
N TYR A 41 10.97 5.98 4.52
CA TYR A 41 10.78 4.53 4.66
C TYR A 41 11.06 3.74 3.36
N GLY A 42 11.81 4.31 2.43
CA GLY A 42 12.42 3.56 1.31
C GLY A 42 11.62 3.56 0.01
N VAL A 43 10.48 4.27 -0.07
CA VAL A 43 9.83 4.52 -1.37
C VAL A 43 10.74 5.47 -2.16
N PRO A 44 11.13 5.13 -3.40
CA PRO A 44 12.04 5.96 -4.18
C PRO A 44 11.37 7.27 -4.63
N GLU A 45 12.16 8.34 -4.76
CA GLU A 45 11.67 9.64 -5.26
C GLU A 45 11.01 9.52 -6.64
N SER A 46 11.50 8.59 -7.48
CA SER A 46 10.94 8.29 -8.80
C SER A 46 9.46 7.88 -8.78
N PHE A 47 8.95 7.35 -7.65
CA PHE A 47 7.52 7.08 -7.47
C PHE A 47 6.66 8.34 -7.69
N PHE A 48 7.18 9.52 -7.33
CA PHE A 48 6.44 10.79 -7.38
C PHE A 48 6.70 11.61 -8.65
N GLN A 49 7.59 11.15 -9.55
CA GLN A 49 7.96 11.87 -10.76
C GLN A 49 7.04 11.55 -11.96
N GLY A 50 6.26 10.46 -11.87
CA GLY A 50 5.32 10.04 -12.90
C GLY A 50 3.89 10.57 -12.70
N LYS A 51 2.93 9.91 -13.37
CA LYS A 51 1.50 10.19 -13.17
C LYS A 51 1.06 9.69 -11.80
N LEU A 52 0.73 10.61 -10.89
CA LEU A 52 0.11 10.29 -9.61
C LEU A 52 -1.39 10.10 -9.79
N GLN A 53 -1.85 8.87 -9.62
CA GLN A 53 -3.26 8.50 -9.70
C GLN A 53 -3.71 7.87 -8.39
N ASN A 54 -4.93 8.21 -7.96
CA ASN A 54 -5.56 7.62 -6.79
C ASN A 54 -6.86 6.90 -7.21
N ASN A 55 -7.04 5.68 -6.75
CA ASN A 55 -8.22 4.86 -7.05
C ASN A 55 -8.75 4.20 -5.79
N VAL A 56 -10.06 4.00 -5.77
CA VAL A 56 -10.76 3.26 -4.72
C VAL A 56 -11.60 2.18 -5.39
N SER A 57 -11.64 0.99 -4.79
CA SER A 57 -12.52 -0.08 -5.22
C SER A 57 -13.19 -0.73 -4.02
N VAL A 58 -14.42 -1.18 -4.23
CA VAL A 58 -15.16 -2.01 -3.28
C VAL A 58 -15.35 -3.38 -3.91
N SER A 59 -15.17 -4.44 -3.12
CA SER A 59 -15.25 -5.81 -3.60
C SER A 59 -16.20 -6.61 -2.70
N LYS A 60 -16.96 -7.53 -3.30
CA LYS A 60 -17.77 -8.49 -2.56
C LYS A 60 -16.88 -9.64 -2.06
N LYS A 61 -17.32 -10.37 -1.04
CA LYS A 61 -16.60 -11.56 -0.54
C LYS A 61 -16.39 -12.56 -1.69
N GLY A 62 -15.17 -13.06 -1.84
CA GLY A 62 -14.79 -14.01 -2.89
C GLY A 62 -14.34 -13.37 -4.21
N THR A 63 -14.42 -12.05 -4.37
CA THR A 63 -13.88 -11.38 -5.57
C THR A 63 -12.35 -11.50 -5.64
N ILE A 64 -11.84 -11.91 -6.80
CA ILE A 64 -10.41 -11.86 -7.17
C ILE A 64 -10.23 -10.74 -8.21
N ARG A 65 -9.17 -9.93 -8.07
CA ARG A 65 -8.78 -8.89 -9.04
C ARG A 65 -7.29 -9.06 -9.38
N GLY A 66 -6.96 -9.23 -10.65
CA GLY A 66 -5.59 -9.43 -11.11
C GLY A 66 -5.48 -10.48 -12.23
N MET A 67 -4.27 -10.83 -12.67
CA MET A 67 -3.00 -10.18 -12.33
C MET A 67 -2.81 -8.94 -13.20
N HIS A 68 -2.51 -7.78 -12.58
CA HIS A 68 -2.32 -6.53 -13.31
C HIS A 68 -0.88 -6.06 -13.15
N CYS A 69 -0.17 -5.91 -14.27
CA CYS A 69 1.08 -5.17 -14.34
C CYS A 69 0.86 -3.94 -15.23
N GLN A 70 1.26 -2.78 -14.73
CA GLN A 70 1.32 -1.53 -15.50
C GLN A 70 2.70 -0.96 -15.17
N GLY A 71 3.39 -0.35 -16.14
CA GLY A 71 4.77 0.13 -16.03
C GLY A 71 5.00 1.28 -15.04
N TRP A 72 4.24 1.34 -13.95
CA TRP A 72 4.36 2.26 -12.83
C TRP A 72 4.07 1.58 -11.50
N SER A 73 4.77 2.05 -10.48
CA SER A 73 4.66 1.60 -9.09
C SER A 73 3.28 1.90 -8.50
N LYS A 74 2.84 1.08 -7.54
CA LYS A 74 1.52 1.21 -6.89
C LYS A 74 1.68 1.17 -5.38
N LEU A 75 1.03 2.11 -4.69
CA LEU A 75 0.83 2.06 -3.25
C LEU A 75 -0.61 1.61 -2.99
N MET A 76 -0.78 0.49 -2.30
CA MET A 76 -2.09 -0.10 -2.05
C MET A 76 -2.32 -0.27 -0.54
N THR A 77 -3.55 0.02 -0.10
CA THR A 77 -3.99 -0.16 1.28
C THR A 77 -5.42 -0.69 1.31
N VAL A 78 -5.83 -1.25 2.44
CA VAL A 78 -7.20 -1.68 2.70
C VAL A 78 -7.83 -0.70 3.69
N ALA A 79 -8.78 0.10 3.23
CA ALA A 79 -9.51 1.03 4.08
C ALA A 79 -10.59 0.35 4.95
N SER A 80 -11.15 -0.77 4.50
CA SER A 80 -12.16 -1.51 5.28
C SER A 80 -12.19 -2.99 4.89
N GLY A 81 -12.47 -3.83 5.89
CA GLY A 81 -12.52 -5.28 5.74
C GLY A 81 -11.15 -5.93 5.69
N THR A 82 -11.05 -7.04 4.96
CA THR A 82 -9.82 -7.82 4.83
C THR A 82 -9.64 -8.24 3.38
N PHE A 83 -8.41 -8.11 2.89
CA PHE A 83 -8.04 -8.53 1.55
C PHE A 83 -6.72 -9.30 1.61
N ARG A 84 -6.63 -10.39 0.86
CA ARG A 84 -5.39 -11.14 0.69
C ARG A 84 -4.70 -10.67 -0.59
N MET A 85 -3.60 -9.95 -0.44
CA MET A 85 -2.78 -9.50 -1.56
C MET A 85 -1.83 -10.63 -2.01
N CYS A 86 -1.72 -10.82 -3.33
CA CYS A 86 -0.75 -11.69 -3.96
C CYS A 86 0.10 -10.84 -4.91
N PHE A 87 1.41 -10.96 -4.79
CA PHE A 87 2.38 -10.28 -5.65
C PHE A 87 3.18 -11.33 -6.40
N VAL A 88 3.46 -11.06 -7.67
CA VAL A 88 4.21 -11.95 -8.56
C VAL A 88 5.33 -11.11 -9.19
N ASP A 89 6.55 -11.64 -9.12
CA ASP A 89 7.71 -11.13 -9.85
C ASP A 89 7.67 -11.74 -11.27
N LEU A 90 7.67 -10.91 -12.31
CA LEU A 90 7.35 -11.29 -13.70
C LEU A 90 8.58 -11.26 -14.60
#